data_AF-A0A6J4BWB9-F1
#
_entry.id   AF-A0A6J4BWB9-F1
#
_cell.length_a   1.000
_cell.length_b   1.000
_cell.length_c   1.000
_cell.angle_alpha   90.00
_cell.angle_beta   90.00
_cell.angle_gamma   90.00
#
_symmetry.space_group_name_H-M   'P 1'
#
loop_
_entity.id
_entity.type
_entity.pdbx_description
1 polymer ?
#
loop_
_entity_poly.entity_id
_entity_poly.type
_entity_poly.pdbx_seq_one_letter_code
_entity_poly.pdbx_strand_id
1 'polypeptide(L)'
;MLIDGTRTVWDSLGVVLYLAERHDGVWPADAEARAWAICATAEMHGGFSALRNERTMNVGVRVDAAPGSEALDHDVARITELWAQGLDRFGGPWLAGTDFTAVDAFFAPVAFRVRTYGIDVGPAGLAWVERIIAHPAMREWEATALAETWREESHEADLATCGSITADFRR
;
A
#
# COMPACT_ATOMS: atom_id res chain seq x y z
N MET A 1 12.39 2.76 9.70
CA MET A 1 13.42 1.88 10.29
C MET A 1 12.91 1.37 11.62
N LEU A 2 13.10 0.08 11.91
CA LEU A 2 12.74 -0.55 13.18
C LEU A 2 13.96 -0.53 14.11
N ILE A 3 13.75 -0.10 15.36
CA ILE A 3 14.73 -0.18 16.45
C ILE A 3 14.27 -1.26 17.43
N ASP A 4 15.06 -2.32 17.60
CA ASP A 4 14.81 -3.40 18.56
C ASP A 4 16.03 -3.57 19.47
N GLY A 5 15.97 -2.95 20.65
CA GLY A 5 17.09 -2.84 21.58
C GLY A 5 18.27 -2.11 20.94
N THR A 6 19.36 -2.83 20.70
CA THR A 6 20.58 -2.30 20.04
C THR A 6 20.60 -2.56 18.53
N ARG A 7 19.58 -3.26 17.99
CA ARG A 7 19.51 -3.60 16.56
C ARG A 7 18.72 -2.55 15.80
N THR A 8 19.20 -2.26 14.61
CA THR A 8 18.58 -1.34 13.67
C THR A 8 18.30 -2.09 12.37
N VAL A 9 17.03 -2.17 11.97
CA VAL A 9 16.60 -2.83 10.72
C VAL A 9 15.94 -1.78 9.82
N TRP A 10 16.58 -1.47 8.69
CA TRP A 10 16.28 -0.24 7.94
C TRP A 10 15.48 -0.44 6.65
N ASP A 11 15.49 -1.65 6.09
CA ASP A 11 14.74 -1.96 4.87
C ASP A 11 13.33 -2.51 5.18
N SER A 12 12.31 -2.11 4.43
CA SER A 12 10.92 -2.54 4.69
C SER A 12 10.72 -4.06 4.56
N LEU A 13 11.34 -4.70 3.56
CA LEU A 13 11.31 -6.15 3.39
C LEU A 13 12.18 -6.83 4.45
N GLY A 14 13.35 -6.25 4.74
CA GLY A 14 14.20 -6.68 5.84
C GLY A 14 13.48 -6.66 7.20
N VAL A 15 12.68 -5.63 7.49
CA VAL A 15 11.86 -5.51 8.71
C VAL A 15 10.81 -6.62 8.76
N VAL A 16 10.10 -6.88 7.66
CA VAL A 16 9.10 -7.95 7.62
C VAL A 16 9.73 -9.33 7.81
N LEU A 17 10.85 -9.62 7.16
CA LEU A 17 11.57 -10.88 7.35
C LEU A 17 12.06 -11.03 8.80
N TYR A 18 12.58 -9.96 9.39
CA TYR A 18 13.01 -9.93 10.79
C TYR A 18 11.85 -10.25 11.75
N LEU A 19 10.67 -9.66 11.51
CA LEU A 19 9.47 -9.91 12.31
C LEU A 19 8.94 -11.33 12.10
N ALA A 20 8.99 -11.87 10.88
CA ALA A 20 8.51 -13.21 10.55
C ALA A 20 9.27 -14.33 11.28
N GLU A 21 10.53 -14.11 11.66
CA GLU A 21 11.30 -15.05 12.49
C GLU A 21 10.86 -15.05 13.97
N ARG A 22 10.10 -14.04 14.40
CA ARG A 22 9.83 -13.73 15.82
C ARG A 22 8.36 -13.74 16.19
N HIS A 23 7.49 -13.61 15.19
CA HIS A 23 6.05 -13.50 15.37
C HIS A 23 5.34 -14.38 14.36
N ASP A 24 4.42 -15.21 14.86
CA ASP A 24 3.50 -15.96 14.02
C ASP A 24 2.54 -14.99 13.31
N GLY A 25 2.01 -15.41 12.15
CA GLY A 25 1.00 -14.65 11.39
C GLY A 25 1.55 -13.53 10.50
N VAL A 26 2.86 -13.27 10.48
CA VAL A 26 3.45 -12.33 9.50
C VAL A 26 3.26 -12.83 8.07
N TRP A 27 3.33 -14.15 7.88
CA TRP A 27 3.02 -14.83 6.63
C TRP A 27 1.87 -15.82 6.83
N PRO A 28 1.14 -16.17 5.74
CA PRO A 28 0.17 -17.25 5.78
C PRO A 28 0.76 -18.58 6.31
N ALA A 29 -0.04 -19.34 7.04
CA ALA A 29 0.33 -20.67 7.50
C ALA A 29 0.38 -21.68 6.34
N ASP A 30 -0.58 -21.58 5.40
CA ASP A 30 -0.60 -22.37 4.18
C ASP A 30 0.64 -22.09 3.31
N ALA A 31 1.25 -23.16 2.79
CA ALA A 31 2.51 -23.06 2.07
C ALA A 31 2.35 -22.38 0.70
N GLU A 32 1.24 -22.60 0.02
CA GLU A 32 0.96 -22.04 -1.30
C GLU A 32 0.65 -20.54 -1.20
N ALA A 33 -0.23 -20.17 -0.26
CA ALA A 33 -0.53 -18.78 0.05
C ALA A 33 0.71 -18.02 0.52
N ARG A 34 1.57 -18.65 1.35
CA ARG A 34 2.82 -18.04 1.80
C ARG A 34 3.79 -17.78 0.65
N ALA A 35 3.99 -18.76 -0.23
CA ALA A 35 4.88 -18.59 -1.38
C ALA A 35 4.41 -17.44 -2.28
N TRP A 36 3.10 -17.36 -2.54
CA TRP A 36 2.51 -16.27 -3.31
C TRP A 36 2.66 -14.91 -2.60
N ALA A 37 2.35 -14.84 -1.30
CA ALA A 37 2.42 -13.60 -0.53
C ALA A 37 3.84 -13.03 -0.49
N ILE A 38 4.87 -13.89 -0.38
CA ILE A 38 6.28 -13.49 -0.43
C ILE A 38 6.61 -12.88 -1.80
N CYS A 39 6.20 -13.53 -2.90
CA CYS A 39 6.45 -13.02 -4.26
C CYS A 39 5.73 -11.69 -4.51
N ALA A 40 4.45 -11.59 -4.16
CA ALA A 40 3.67 -10.36 -4.31
C ALA A 40 4.25 -9.20 -3.48
N THR A 41 4.72 -9.50 -2.27
CA THR A 41 5.42 -8.55 -1.40
C THR A 41 6.73 -8.07 -2.04
N ALA A 42 7.55 -8.99 -2.55
CA ALA A 42 8.81 -8.65 -3.22
C ALA A 42 8.59 -7.82 -4.49
N GLU A 43 7.54 -8.12 -5.26
CA GLU A 43 7.14 -7.35 -6.44
C GLU A 43 6.75 -5.92 -6.06
N MET A 44 5.95 -5.73 -5.01
CA MET A 44 5.61 -4.39 -4.50
C MET A 44 6.84 -3.65 -3.97
N HIS A 45 7.73 -4.34 -3.28
CA HIS A 45 8.95 -3.75 -2.71
C HIS A 45 9.90 -3.23 -3.79
N GLY A 46 10.14 -4.01 -4.84
CA GLY A 46 11.11 -3.71 -5.89
C GLY A 46 10.55 -3.06 -7.16
N GLY A 47 9.22 -2.98 -7.32
CA GLY A 47 8.57 -2.55 -8.55
C GLY A 47 7.65 -1.32 -8.42
N PHE A 48 6.81 -1.15 -9.45
CA PHE A 48 5.78 -0.11 -9.56
C PHE A 48 6.29 1.32 -9.51
N SER A 49 7.41 1.59 -10.20
CA SER A 49 8.06 2.89 -10.21
C SER A 49 7.21 3.98 -10.85
N ALA A 50 6.45 3.68 -11.91
CA ALA A 50 5.59 4.66 -12.56
C ALA A 50 4.45 5.07 -11.62
N LEU A 51 3.81 4.10 -10.97
CA LEU A 51 2.85 4.38 -9.90
C LEU A 51 3.43 5.25 -8.79
N ARG A 52 4.65 4.94 -8.33
CA ARG A 52 5.29 5.68 -7.23
C ARG A 52 5.58 7.14 -7.56
N ASN A 53 5.97 7.40 -8.80
CA ASN A 53 6.38 8.73 -9.26
C ASN A 53 5.17 9.57 -9.72
N GLU A 54 4.19 8.96 -10.39
CA GLU A 54 3.05 9.67 -10.97
C GLU A 54 1.86 9.76 -10.01
N ARG A 55 1.83 8.91 -8.98
CA ARG A 55 0.79 8.88 -7.93
C ARG A 55 1.48 8.82 -6.58
N THR A 56 2.02 9.95 -6.13
CA THR A 56 2.75 10.02 -4.85
C THR A 56 1.89 9.59 -3.67
N MET A 57 2.50 9.10 -2.61
CA MET A 57 1.71 8.68 -1.44
C MET A 57 1.27 9.90 -0.65
N ASN A 58 -0.04 10.12 -0.54
CA ASN A 58 -0.60 11.10 0.37
C ASN A 58 -1.87 10.56 1.03
N VAL A 59 -1.95 10.71 2.35
CA VAL A 59 -3.07 10.22 3.16
C VAL A 59 -4.24 11.22 3.15
N GLY A 60 -3.91 12.51 3.26
CA GLY A 60 -4.83 13.56 3.68
C GLY A 60 -5.44 14.39 2.57
N VAL A 61 -5.04 14.21 1.32
CA VAL A 61 -5.60 14.97 0.19
C VAL A 61 -6.38 14.09 -0.77
N ARG A 62 -7.22 14.72 -1.59
CA ARG A 62 -7.81 14.13 -2.79
C ARG A 62 -7.40 14.96 -3.98
N VAL A 63 -7.14 14.31 -5.10
CA VAL A 63 -6.53 14.92 -6.27
C VAL A 63 -7.33 14.57 -7.50
N ASP A 64 -7.65 15.58 -8.30
CA ASP A 64 -7.99 15.39 -9.70
C ASP A 64 -6.70 15.10 -10.47
N ALA A 65 -6.49 13.82 -10.77
CA ALA A 65 -5.20 13.30 -11.21
C ALA A 65 -4.86 13.79 -12.64
N ALA A 66 -3.60 14.17 -12.85
CA ALA A 66 -3.07 14.45 -14.18
C ALA A 66 -3.11 13.18 -15.05
N PRO A 67 -3.18 13.31 -16.39
CA PRO A 67 -3.10 12.16 -17.30
C PRO A 67 -1.89 11.28 -16.98
N GLY A 68 -2.12 9.97 -16.92
CA GLY A 68 -1.08 8.98 -16.66
C GLY A 68 -0.26 8.62 -17.89
N SER A 69 0.92 8.05 -17.67
CA SER A 69 1.70 7.40 -18.72
C SER A 69 1.21 5.96 -19.00
N GLU A 70 1.62 5.41 -20.14
CA GLU A 70 1.41 3.98 -20.45
C GLU A 70 2.09 3.06 -19.41
N ALA A 71 3.21 3.50 -18.84
CA ALA A 71 3.90 2.76 -17.78
C ALA A 71 3.07 2.73 -16.49
N LEU A 72 2.37 3.82 -16.17
CA LEU A 72 1.42 3.86 -15.06
C LEU A 72 0.25 2.90 -15.31
N ASP A 73 -0.31 2.91 -16.52
CA ASP A 73 -1.42 2.01 -16.88
C ASP A 73 -1.02 0.54 -16.72
N HIS A 74 0.21 0.18 -17.11
CA HIS A 74 0.76 -1.16 -16.91
C HIS A 74 0.94 -1.52 -15.43
N ASP A 75 1.48 -0.60 -14.62
CA ASP A 75 1.61 -0.79 -13.16
C ASP A 75 0.25 -1.03 -12.50
N VAL A 76 -0.77 -0.23 -12.84
CA VAL A 76 -2.13 -0.35 -12.30
C VAL A 76 -2.79 -1.66 -12.75
N ALA A 77 -2.64 -2.03 -14.02
CA ALA A 77 -3.15 -3.29 -14.55
C ALA A 77 -2.55 -4.49 -13.80
N ARG A 78 -1.23 -4.47 -13.54
CA ARG A 78 -0.54 -5.53 -12.82
C ARG A 78 -0.99 -5.65 -11.36
N ILE A 79 -1.17 -4.52 -10.66
CA ILE A 79 -1.72 -4.52 -9.29
C ILE A 79 -3.13 -5.10 -9.27
N THR A 80 -3.97 -4.68 -10.22
CA THR A 80 -5.36 -5.15 -10.32
C THR A 80 -5.41 -6.66 -10.55
N GLU A 81 -4.59 -7.17 -11.47
CA GLU A 81 -4.46 -8.62 -11.72
C GLU A 81 -3.97 -9.36 -10.47
N LEU A 82 -2.93 -8.86 -9.82
CA LEU A 82 -2.34 -9.51 -8.65
C LEU A 82 -3.33 -9.57 -7.48
N TRP A 83 -4.06 -8.49 -7.22
CA TRP A 83 -5.07 -8.47 -6.16
C TRP A 83 -6.24 -9.38 -6.48
N ALA A 84 -6.76 -9.36 -7.71
CA ALA A 84 -7.82 -10.27 -8.13
C ALA A 84 -7.38 -11.73 -8.00
N GLN A 85 -6.15 -12.06 -8.41
CA GLN A 85 -5.58 -13.40 -8.27
C GLN A 85 -5.51 -13.84 -6.80
N GLY A 86 -4.99 -13.00 -5.90
CA GLY A 86 -4.87 -13.34 -4.49
C GLY A 86 -6.22 -13.55 -3.82
N LEU A 87 -7.15 -12.62 -4.03
CA LEU A 87 -8.50 -12.67 -3.46
C LEU A 87 -9.30 -13.88 -3.97
N ASP A 88 -9.23 -14.19 -5.27
CA ASP A 88 -9.92 -15.34 -5.86
C ASP A 88 -9.30 -16.67 -5.42
N ARG A 89 -7.97 -16.80 -5.53
CA ARG A 89 -7.25 -18.05 -5.26
C ARG A 89 -7.30 -18.47 -3.80
N PHE A 90 -7.19 -17.51 -2.87
CA PHE A 90 -7.10 -17.80 -1.43
C PHE A 90 -8.42 -17.54 -0.68
N GLY A 91 -9.48 -17.13 -1.39
CA GLY A 91 -10.82 -16.97 -0.84
C GLY A 91 -11.05 -15.72 -0.01
N GLY A 92 -10.04 -14.86 0.12
CA GLY A 92 -10.12 -13.60 0.85
C GLY A 92 -10.46 -13.75 2.34
N PRO A 93 -10.70 -12.63 3.03
CA PRO A 93 -10.89 -11.29 2.49
C PRO A 93 -9.61 -10.45 2.35
N TRP A 94 -8.47 -11.01 2.75
CA TRP A 94 -7.15 -10.42 2.56
C TRP A 94 -6.45 -11.10 1.39
N LEU A 95 -5.37 -10.48 0.89
CA LEU A 95 -4.76 -10.88 -0.39
C LEU A 95 -4.27 -12.34 -0.40
N ALA A 96 -3.97 -12.91 0.77
CA ALA A 96 -3.48 -14.28 0.92
C ALA A 96 -4.32 -15.13 1.89
N GLY A 97 -5.62 -14.83 2.03
CA GLY A 97 -6.57 -15.64 2.78
C GLY A 97 -7.37 -14.88 3.83
N THR A 98 -7.71 -15.57 4.93
CA THR A 98 -8.63 -15.07 5.97
C THR A 98 -8.05 -13.99 6.87
N ASP A 99 -6.72 -13.96 6.99
CA ASP A 99 -6.00 -13.15 7.96
C ASP A 99 -5.13 -12.09 7.28
N PHE A 100 -4.99 -10.94 7.96
CA PHE A 100 -4.09 -9.88 7.51
C PHE A 100 -2.65 -10.34 7.66
N THR A 101 -1.84 -10.17 6.61
CA THR A 101 -0.42 -10.57 6.63
C THR A 101 0.46 -9.49 6.02
N ALA A 102 1.77 -9.76 5.93
CA ALA A 102 2.74 -8.82 5.39
C ALA A 102 2.40 -8.33 3.96
N VAL A 103 1.81 -9.18 3.10
CA VAL A 103 1.45 -8.75 1.75
C VAL A 103 0.44 -7.60 1.79
N ASP A 104 -0.56 -7.65 2.68
CA ASP A 104 -1.52 -6.57 2.83
C ASP A 104 -0.86 -5.29 3.34
N ALA A 105 0.06 -5.41 4.31
CA ALA A 105 0.84 -4.29 4.83
C ALA A 105 1.67 -3.61 3.74
N PHE A 106 2.26 -4.37 2.82
CA PHE A 106 3.05 -3.84 1.70
C PHE A 106 2.22 -3.08 0.67
N PHE A 107 0.97 -3.50 0.45
CA PHE A 107 0.04 -2.82 -0.45
C PHE A 107 -0.76 -1.69 0.23
N ALA A 108 -0.69 -1.52 1.55
CA ALA A 108 -1.40 -0.46 2.28
C ALA A 108 -1.15 0.97 1.73
N PRO A 109 0.09 1.37 1.35
CA PRO A 109 0.32 2.67 0.73
C PRO A 109 -0.30 2.81 -0.67
N VAL A 110 -0.60 1.70 -1.35
CA VAL A 110 -1.31 1.72 -2.64
C VAL A 110 -2.80 1.98 -2.42
N ALA A 111 -3.39 1.46 -1.35
CA ALA A 111 -4.78 1.77 -0.99
C ALA A 111 -5.01 3.29 -0.81
N PHE A 112 -4.05 4.00 -0.19
CA PHE A 112 -4.12 5.46 -0.13
C PHE A 112 -3.98 6.13 -1.50
N ARG A 113 -3.11 5.65 -2.39
CA ARG A 113 -3.03 6.16 -3.77
C ARG A 113 -4.35 5.96 -4.52
N VAL A 114 -4.98 4.80 -4.39
CA VAL A 114 -6.31 4.52 -4.97
C VAL A 114 -7.31 5.56 -4.49
N ARG A 115 -7.38 5.81 -3.17
CA ARG A 115 -8.29 6.78 -2.59
C ARG A 115 -7.98 8.24 -2.96
N THR A 116 -6.70 8.58 -3.09
CA THR A 116 -6.24 9.95 -3.35
C THR A 116 -6.43 10.35 -4.81
N TYR A 117 -6.19 9.44 -5.75
CA TYR A 117 -6.22 9.71 -7.19
C TYR A 117 -7.37 9.04 -7.95
N GLY A 118 -8.23 8.28 -7.26
CA GLY A 118 -9.34 7.57 -7.90
C GLY A 118 -8.88 6.48 -8.88
N ILE A 119 -7.79 5.77 -8.56
CA ILE A 119 -7.27 4.70 -9.42
C ILE A 119 -8.28 3.55 -9.48
N ASP A 120 -8.66 3.12 -10.69
CA ASP A 120 -9.52 1.97 -10.86
C ASP A 120 -8.72 0.67 -10.64
N VAL A 121 -9.12 -0.08 -9.62
CA VAL A 121 -8.55 -1.40 -9.24
C VAL A 121 -9.61 -2.51 -9.31
N GLY A 122 -10.72 -2.23 -10.00
CA GLY A 122 -11.87 -3.11 -10.10
C GLY A 122 -12.63 -3.33 -8.79
N PRO A 123 -13.78 -4.02 -8.82
CA PRO A 123 -14.66 -4.17 -7.66
C PRO A 123 -14.03 -4.93 -6.50
N ALA A 124 -13.29 -6.01 -6.79
CA ALA A 124 -12.64 -6.82 -5.75
C ALA A 124 -11.49 -6.06 -5.08
N GLY A 125 -10.67 -5.35 -5.87
CA GLY A 125 -9.62 -4.49 -5.37
C GLY A 125 -10.19 -3.34 -4.54
N LEU A 126 -11.28 -2.71 -4.98
CA LEU A 126 -11.94 -1.64 -4.22
C LEU A 126 -12.46 -2.14 -2.86
N ALA A 127 -13.08 -3.32 -2.82
CA ALA A 127 -13.53 -3.94 -1.57
C ALA A 127 -12.37 -4.22 -0.60
N TRP A 128 -11.21 -4.63 -1.12
CA TRP A 128 -9.99 -4.79 -0.31
C TRP A 128 -9.44 -3.43 0.15
N VAL A 129 -9.44 -2.40 -0.71
CA VAL A 129 -9.00 -1.03 -0.36
C VAL A 129 -9.85 -0.45 0.78
N GLU A 130 -11.18 -0.57 0.70
CA GLU A 130 -12.08 -0.14 1.76
C GLU A 130 -11.80 -0.87 3.08
N ARG A 131 -11.56 -2.18 2.99
CA ARG A 131 -11.25 -3.02 4.15
C ARG A 131 -9.94 -2.63 4.82
N ILE A 132 -8.86 -2.47 4.06
CA ILE A 132 -7.56 -2.12 4.64
C ILE A 132 -7.58 -0.71 5.23
N ILE A 133 -8.22 0.26 4.56
CA ILE A 133 -8.36 1.62 5.10
C ILE A 133 -9.18 1.63 6.40
N ALA A 134 -10.18 0.76 6.52
CA ALA A 134 -10.96 0.60 7.74
C ALA A 134 -10.22 -0.13 8.88
N HIS A 135 -9.06 -0.75 8.60
CA HIS A 135 -8.29 -1.48 9.60
C HIS A 135 -7.87 -0.55 10.76
N PRO A 136 -7.94 -0.98 12.04
CA PRO A 136 -7.63 -0.12 13.19
C PRO A 136 -6.28 0.59 13.09
N ALA A 137 -5.22 -0.15 12.73
CA ALA A 137 -3.88 0.43 12.56
C ALA A 137 -3.81 1.46 11.42
N MET A 138 -4.59 1.29 10.35
CA MET A 138 -4.65 2.23 9.23
C MET A 138 -5.40 3.51 9.61
N ARG A 139 -6.46 3.39 10.43
CA ARG A 139 -7.18 4.54 10.97
C ARG A 139 -6.33 5.34 11.95
N GLU A 140 -5.53 4.67 12.78
CA GLU A 140 -4.57 5.31 13.67
C GLU A 140 -3.47 6.04 12.89
N TRP A 141 -2.91 5.39 11.86
CA TRP A 141 -1.95 6.01 10.97
C TRP A 141 -2.54 7.24 10.28
N GLU A 142 -3.76 7.13 9.74
CA GLU A 142 -4.44 8.25 9.09
C GLU A 142 -4.69 9.41 10.06
N ALA A 143 -5.22 9.14 11.26
CA ALA A 143 -5.46 10.19 12.24
C ALA A 143 -4.17 10.95 12.62
N THR A 144 -3.06 10.24 12.74
CA THR A 144 -1.75 10.83 13.07
C THR A 144 -1.21 11.65 11.89
N ALA A 145 -1.29 11.12 10.67
CA ALA A 145 -0.86 11.83 9.47
C ALA A 145 -1.66 13.12 9.22
N LEU A 146 -2.97 13.13 9.50
CA LEU A 146 -3.79 14.33 9.38
C LEU A 146 -3.48 15.40 10.44
N ALA A 147 -2.91 15.00 11.58
CA ALA A 147 -2.51 15.90 12.66
C ALA A 147 -1.07 16.41 12.51
N GLU A 148 -0.32 15.91 11.54
CA GLU A 148 1.06 16.32 11.32
C GLU A 148 1.12 17.76 10.79
N THR A 149 1.80 18.63 11.54
CA THR A 149 1.91 20.07 11.22
C THR A 149 3.11 20.38 10.33
N TRP A 150 4.06 19.46 10.24
CA TRP A 150 5.24 19.62 9.41
C TRP A 150 4.98 19.07 8.00
N ARG A 151 5.43 19.81 6.99
CA ARG A 151 5.31 19.41 5.58
C ARG A 151 6.65 19.62 4.91
N GLU A 152 7.05 18.65 4.11
CA GLU A 152 8.26 18.73 3.32
C GLU A 152 7.95 19.37 1.96
N GLU A 153 8.65 20.44 1.61
CA GLU A 153 8.38 21.21 0.38
C GLU A 153 8.53 20.37 -0.88
N SER A 154 9.49 19.43 -0.90
CA SER A 154 9.72 18.47 -1.99
C SER A 154 8.48 17.60 -2.23
N HIS A 155 7.90 17.04 -1.17
CA HIS A 155 6.71 16.19 -1.28
C HIS A 155 5.47 16.98 -1.72
N GLU A 156 5.32 18.24 -1.30
CA GLU A 156 4.23 19.09 -1.79
C GLU A 156 4.41 19.45 -3.28
N ALA A 157 5.65 19.70 -3.71
CA ALA A 157 5.96 19.96 -5.11
C ALA A 157 5.68 18.72 -5.98
N ASP A 158 6.10 17.54 -5.54
CA ASP A 158 5.83 16.29 -6.25
C ASP A 158 4.33 16.01 -6.36
N LEU A 159 3.56 16.22 -5.27
CA LEU A 159 2.10 16.12 -5.29
C LEU A 159 1.46 17.06 -6.32
N ALA A 160 1.95 18.30 -6.43
CA ALA A 160 1.44 19.27 -7.39
C ALA A 160 1.70 18.85 -8.85
N THR A 161 2.71 18.02 -9.11
CA THR A 161 2.93 17.43 -10.46
C THR A 161 1.93 16.32 -10.78
N CYS A 162 1.35 15.68 -9.76
CA CYS A 162 0.45 14.54 -9.93
C CYS A 162 -1.00 14.96 -10.26
N GLY A 163 -1.36 16.23 -10.11
CA GLY A 163 -2.70 16.74 -10.37
C GLY A 163 -3.10 17.91 -9.49
N SER A 164 -4.39 18.25 -9.49
CA SER A 164 -4.94 19.37 -8.70
C SER A 164 -5.65 18.87 -7.44
N ILE A 165 -5.31 19.42 -6.27
CA ILE A 165 -5.97 19.05 -5.01
C ILE A 165 -7.43 19.51 -5.04
N THR A 166 -8.36 18.58 -4.83
CA THR A 166 -9.81 18.81 -4.74
C THR A 166 -10.32 18.85 -3.31
N ALA A 167 -9.61 18.21 -2.38
CA ALA A 167 -9.87 18.28 -0.95
C ALA A 167 -8.58 18.10 -0.14
N ASP A 168 -8.45 18.81 0.98
CA ASP A 168 -7.33 18.69 1.93
C ASP A 168 -7.90 18.53 3.35
N PHE A 169 -7.61 17.41 3.98
CA PHE A 169 -8.07 17.04 5.33
C PHE A 169 -6.99 17.24 6.40
N ARG A 170 -5.80 17.68 6.03
CA ARG A 170 -4.68 17.92 6.94
C ARG A 170 -4.99 19.15 7.81
N ARG A 171 -4.64 19.08 9.09
CA ARG A 171 -4.91 20.14 10.08
C ARG A 171 -3.84 21.22 10.10
#